data_AF-A0A538MY03-F1
#
_entry.id   AF-A0A538MY03-F1
#
_cell.length_a   1.000
_cell.length_b   1.000
_cell.length_c   1.000
_cell.angle_alpha   90.00
_cell.angle_beta   90.00
_cell.angle_gamma   90.00
#
_symmetry.space_group_name_H-M   'P 1'
#
loop_
_entity.id
_entity.type
_entity.pdbx_description
1 polymer ?
#
loop_
_entity_poly.entity_id
_entity_poly.type
_entity_poly.pdbx_seq_one_letter_code
_entity_poly.pdbx_strand_id
1 'polypeptide(L)'
;MTPATRTSHYRLAHGRHRPGPHPHGQYARRRERRVRRVLGTVLLLAGLASALYSPLGSFRDPAGPHTAAAAAPMGVPGGQPGMPMLDVPTPAPSMPMTMPGMTGAPAASPSSGPAALVPPETPLYTAPPQNDAPLSAADRDFLVRVRQAGLWEGPAGQQAQARSQNPLVKEAGQHMVAGHAELDAKVLAIGKQLSVPLPWQPSDAQRGWLAEMAEATTPQDFDKVFANRLRAAHGQVFALVAQVRADTRNSIIRAFAQRVLEVVLDHMTMLERTGLVDYGKLPQPTLLPGAVNTPTVPTPSGPLTAADRDFLVRVRLAGLWEGPSGRLSQQRTHTSSVRTAGQHLVSGHAELDAKVLALGRELNVDLPTEPNRDQKTWLGEMTAAGSQQAFDQVFVDRLRAAHGTVFGYVAAVRADTANSAIRDFTVRTMQVVLDHITVLERTGLVHYDALPQPVPLPSPVAAAARPAAGGGTRSNIPSGGLRYLVGSMLLIAAAVTVVARRDLVHRKS
;
A
#
# COMPACT_ATOMS: atom_id res chain seq x y z
N MET A 1 -85.51 -1.87 -41.43
CA MET A 1 -84.50 -2.67 -40.70
C MET A 1 -83.19 -2.59 -41.47
N THR A 2 -82.19 -1.98 -40.84
CA THR A 2 -80.79 -1.73 -41.25
C THR A 2 -79.93 -3.01 -41.21
N PRO A 3 -78.61 -3.00 -41.55
CA PRO A 3 -77.86 -2.30 -42.61
C PRO A 3 -76.73 -3.18 -43.25
N ALA A 4 -75.95 -2.65 -44.22
CA ALA A 4 -74.48 -2.47 -44.09
C ALA A 4 -73.78 -2.07 -45.42
N THR A 5 -72.83 -1.15 -45.28
CA THR A 5 -72.22 -0.24 -46.26
C THR A 5 -70.83 -0.64 -46.79
N ARG A 6 -70.61 -0.34 -48.08
CA ARG A 6 -69.44 0.29 -48.80
C ARG A 6 -68.06 0.32 -48.12
N THR A 7 -66.92 0.21 -48.85
CA THR A 7 -66.35 1.30 -49.70
C THR A 7 -65.25 0.79 -50.66
N SER A 8 -65.01 1.56 -51.74
CA SER A 8 -64.21 1.29 -52.96
C SER A 8 -62.71 1.66 -52.88
N HIS A 9 -61.90 1.02 -53.73
CA HIS A 9 -60.46 1.23 -53.95
C HIS A 9 -60.18 2.24 -55.08
N TYR A 10 -59.06 2.97 -54.97
CA TYR A 10 -58.32 3.52 -56.13
C TYR A 10 -56.81 3.45 -55.90
N ARG A 11 -56.08 3.16 -56.98
CA ARG A 11 -54.64 2.84 -57.06
C ARG A 11 -53.97 3.85 -57.98
N LEU A 12 -52.81 4.40 -57.61
CA LEU A 12 -51.92 5.15 -58.50
C LEU A 12 -50.45 4.82 -58.20
N ALA A 13 -49.64 4.79 -59.25
CA ALA A 13 -48.24 4.37 -59.28
C ALA A 13 -47.29 5.59 -59.42
N HIS A 14 -46.05 5.48 -58.91
CA HIS A 14 -44.95 6.38 -59.29
C HIS A 14 -43.60 5.65 -59.40
N GLY A 15 -42.83 6.09 -60.39
CA GLY A 15 -41.57 5.52 -60.86
C GLY A 15 -40.31 5.94 -60.09
N ARG A 16 -39.21 5.26 -60.44
CA ARG A 16 -37.89 5.30 -59.80
C ARG A 16 -37.01 6.44 -60.33
N HIS A 17 -36.41 7.22 -59.43
CA HIS A 17 -35.26 8.09 -59.69
C HIS A 17 -33.99 7.51 -59.03
N ARG A 18 -32.88 7.48 -59.78
CA ARG A 18 -31.51 7.19 -59.29
C ARG A 18 -30.83 8.49 -58.84
N PRO A 19 -30.11 8.53 -57.70
CA PRO A 19 -29.21 9.63 -57.35
C PRO A 19 -27.73 9.34 -57.70
N GLY A 20 -27.01 10.38 -58.11
CA GLY A 20 -25.56 10.38 -58.37
C GLY A 20 -24.70 10.48 -57.09
N PRO A 21 -23.36 10.50 -57.21
CA PRO A 21 -22.45 10.27 -56.08
C PRO A 21 -22.14 11.54 -55.27
N HIS A 22 -22.21 11.45 -53.94
CA HIS A 22 -21.79 12.49 -52.99
C HIS A 22 -20.27 12.41 -52.63
N PRO A 23 -19.58 13.54 -52.40
CA PRO A 23 -18.13 13.60 -52.21
C PRO A 23 -17.72 13.49 -50.74
N HIS A 24 -17.79 12.29 -50.13
CA HIS A 24 -17.23 12.08 -48.77
C HIS A 24 -16.31 10.85 -48.65
N GLY A 25 -16.07 10.10 -49.72
CA GLY A 25 -15.28 8.87 -49.68
C GLY A 25 -13.74 9.03 -49.71
N GLN A 26 -13.20 10.21 -50.04
CA GLN A 26 -11.76 10.38 -50.27
C GLN A 26 -10.96 10.80 -49.03
N TYR A 27 -11.60 11.43 -48.03
CA TYR A 27 -10.93 11.84 -46.79
C TYR A 27 -10.73 10.67 -45.79
N ALA A 28 -11.66 9.70 -45.76
CA ALA A 28 -11.55 8.54 -44.88
C ALA A 28 -10.40 7.59 -45.30
N ARG A 29 -10.25 7.34 -46.60
CA ARG A 29 -9.25 6.39 -47.14
C ARG A 29 -7.79 6.88 -47.05
N ARG A 30 -7.55 8.20 -46.95
CA ARG A 30 -6.20 8.77 -46.74
C ARG A 30 -5.75 8.70 -45.28
N ARG A 31 -6.66 8.69 -44.30
CA ARG A 31 -6.34 8.57 -42.86
C ARG A 31 -5.91 7.16 -42.48
N GLU A 32 -6.59 6.12 -42.98
CA GLU A 32 -6.26 4.72 -42.66
C GLU A 32 -4.87 4.28 -43.18
N ARG A 33 -4.45 4.79 -44.35
CA ARG A 33 -3.12 4.48 -44.92
C ARG A 33 -1.96 5.14 -44.15
N ARG A 34 -2.22 6.26 -43.45
CA ARG A 34 -1.22 6.94 -42.60
C ARG A 34 -1.07 6.25 -41.24
N VAL A 35 -2.17 5.76 -40.67
CA VAL A 35 -2.16 5.03 -39.37
C VAL A 35 -1.47 3.67 -39.50
N ARG A 36 -1.69 2.93 -40.59
CA ARG A 36 -1.00 1.65 -40.83
C ARG A 36 0.51 1.76 -41.06
N ARG A 37 0.99 2.89 -41.61
CA ARG A 37 2.44 3.13 -41.79
C ARG A 37 3.16 3.54 -40.52
N VAL A 38 2.48 4.12 -39.53
CA VAL A 38 3.08 4.49 -38.24
C VAL A 38 3.12 3.31 -37.27
N LEU A 39 2.12 2.41 -37.32
CA LEU A 39 2.12 1.20 -36.49
C LEU A 39 3.17 0.16 -36.93
N GLY A 40 3.46 0.06 -38.24
CA GLY A 40 4.44 -0.90 -38.77
C GLY A 40 5.89 -0.58 -38.39
N THR A 41 6.26 0.69 -38.20
CA THR A 41 7.63 1.11 -37.87
C THR A 41 7.94 0.98 -36.38
N VAL A 42 6.92 1.03 -35.50
CA VAL A 42 7.09 0.89 -34.05
C VAL A 42 7.28 -0.59 -33.65
N LEU A 43 6.67 -1.53 -34.38
CA LEU A 43 6.84 -2.97 -34.15
C LEU A 43 8.19 -3.54 -34.64
N LEU A 44 8.89 -2.86 -35.55
CA LEU A 44 10.19 -3.31 -36.06
C LEU A 44 11.38 -2.90 -35.17
N LEU A 45 11.20 -1.91 -34.29
CA LEU A 45 12.24 -1.45 -33.35
C LEU A 45 12.19 -2.14 -31.98
N ALA A 46 11.08 -2.81 -31.65
CA ALA A 46 10.96 -3.61 -30.42
C ALA A 46 11.46 -5.07 -30.58
N GLY A 47 11.68 -5.53 -31.82
CA GLY A 47 12.05 -6.92 -32.15
C GLY A 47 13.55 -7.23 -32.21
N LEU A 48 14.44 -6.29 -31.89
CA LEU A 48 15.90 -6.46 -32.06
C LEU A 48 16.73 -6.38 -30.76
N ALA A 49 16.09 -6.48 -29.58
CA ALA A 49 16.77 -6.48 -28.29
C ALA A 49 16.57 -7.77 -27.48
N SER A 50 16.25 -8.89 -28.14
CA SER A 50 16.15 -10.21 -27.50
C SER A 50 16.86 -11.27 -28.33
N ALA A 51 18.17 -11.11 -28.47
CA ALA A 51 19.07 -12.19 -28.84
C ALA A 51 20.43 -11.88 -28.20
N LEU A 52 21.08 -12.94 -27.66
CA LEU A 52 22.39 -12.96 -27.01
C LEU A 52 22.38 -12.75 -25.49
N TYR A 53 22.06 -13.80 -24.73
CA TYR A 53 23.02 -14.38 -23.77
C TYR A 53 22.48 -15.72 -23.22
N SER A 54 23.12 -16.82 -23.60
CA SER A 54 23.15 -18.06 -22.81
C SER A 54 24.59 -18.23 -22.31
N PRO A 55 24.77 -18.84 -21.14
CA PRO A 55 25.72 -19.95 -21.15
C PRO A 55 25.19 -21.20 -20.44
N LEU A 56 25.58 -22.31 -21.03
CA LEU A 56 25.55 -23.67 -20.53
C LEU A 56 26.47 -23.82 -19.30
N GLY A 57 26.09 -24.71 -18.39
CA GLY A 57 26.94 -25.18 -17.29
C GLY A 57 26.34 -26.40 -16.63
N SER A 58 26.75 -27.59 -17.08
CA SER A 58 26.38 -28.91 -16.54
C SER A 58 27.40 -29.35 -15.49
N PHE A 59 26.97 -29.75 -14.29
CA PHE A 59 27.67 -30.68 -13.36
C PHE A 59 26.61 -31.17 -12.34
N ARG A 60 26.04 -32.37 -12.47
CA ARG A 60 26.50 -33.72 -12.05
C ARG A 60 26.55 -33.91 -10.52
N ASP A 61 25.54 -34.62 -10.00
CA ASP A 61 25.45 -35.19 -8.65
C ASP A 61 26.58 -36.19 -8.33
N PRO A 62 26.77 -36.51 -7.04
CA PRO A 62 26.37 -37.86 -6.63
C PRO A 62 25.62 -37.94 -5.29
N ALA A 63 24.79 -38.99 -5.24
CA ALA A 63 23.96 -39.45 -4.14
C ALA A 63 24.74 -40.09 -2.97
N GLY A 64 24.09 -40.17 -1.80
CA GLY A 64 24.48 -41.02 -0.67
C GLY A 64 23.55 -40.86 0.55
N PRO A 65 22.86 -41.91 1.07
CA PRO A 65 21.70 -41.77 1.94
C PRO A 65 21.96 -42.12 3.42
N HIS A 66 21.25 -41.50 4.38
CA HIS A 66 21.14 -42.04 5.75
C HIS A 66 19.75 -41.81 6.36
N THR A 67 18.95 -42.90 6.31
CA THR A 67 18.11 -43.51 7.35
C THR A 67 17.53 -42.69 8.53
N ALA A 68 16.22 -42.87 8.69
CA ALA A 68 15.38 -42.52 9.83
C ALA A 68 15.72 -43.28 11.14
N ALA A 69 15.40 -42.66 12.29
CA ALA A 69 14.92 -43.38 13.47
C ALA A 69 14.14 -42.44 14.41
N ALA A 70 12.89 -42.79 14.66
CA ALA A 70 12.02 -42.25 15.69
C ALA A 70 12.20 -43.06 17.00
N ALA A 71 12.07 -42.41 18.16
CA ALA A 71 11.85 -43.10 19.43
C ALA A 71 10.95 -42.25 20.34
N ALA A 72 9.89 -42.90 20.84
CA ALA A 72 8.89 -42.38 21.76
C ALA A 72 9.35 -42.46 23.24
N PRO A 73 8.70 -41.74 24.19
CA PRO A 73 9.13 -41.63 25.57
C PRO A 73 8.47 -42.65 26.52
N MET A 74 9.16 -42.96 27.62
CA MET A 74 8.70 -43.85 28.70
C MET A 74 8.61 -43.10 30.04
N GLY A 75 7.49 -43.29 30.75
CA GLY A 75 7.47 -43.52 32.20
C GLY A 75 7.07 -42.38 33.15
N VAL A 76 5.86 -42.48 33.70
CA VAL A 76 5.35 -41.81 34.92
C VAL A 76 5.33 -42.82 36.08
N PRO A 77 5.51 -42.40 37.34
CA PRO A 77 4.45 -42.53 38.36
C PRO A 77 4.39 -41.26 39.26
N GLY A 78 3.30 -40.78 39.86
CA GLY A 78 2.07 -41.38 40.39
C GLY A 78 1.95 -40.98 41.87
N GLY A 79 0.89 -40.25 42.27
CA GLY A 79 0.45 -40.12 43.68
C GLY A 79 0.11 -38.70 44.21
N GLN A 80 -1.19 -38.37 44.27
CA GLN A 80 -1.79 -37.41 45.22
C GLN A 80 -2.34 -38.18 46.45
N PRO A 81 -2.69 -37.52 47.58
CA PRO A 81 -4.08 -37.05 47.76
C PRO A 81 -4.27 -35.77 48.62
N GLY A 82 -5.41 -35.06 48.42
CA GLY A 82 -6.26 -34.59 49.54
C GLY A 82 -6.36 -33.09 49.91
N MET A 83 -7.34 -32.40 49.29
CA MET A 83 -8.22 -31.25 49.67
C MET A 83 -8.40 -30.90 51.18
N PRO A 84 -8.90 -29.69 51.61
CA PRO A 84 -10.09 -29.01 51.04
C PRO A 84 -10.21 -27.46 51.07
N MET A 85 -11.34 -27.05 50.49
CA MET A 85 -11.90 -25.73 50.17
C MET A 85 -12.31 -24.88 51.39
N LEU A 86 -12.31 -23.54 51.22
CA LEU A 86 -13.18 -22.62 51.96
C LEU A 86 -13.68 -21.47 51.05
N ASP A 87 -14.96 -21.16 51.23
CA ASP A 87 -15.85 -20.30 50.45
C ASP A 87 -16.05 -18.90 51.08
N VAL A 88 -16.19 -17.86 50.23
CA VAL A 88 -17.16 -16.72 50.30
C VAL A 88 -16.92 -15.60 51.38
N PRO A 89 -17.43 -14.32 51.29
CA PRO A 89 -18.24 -13.60 50.27
C PRO A 89 -17.73 -12.21 49.80
N THR A 90 -18.38 -11.70 48.74
CA THR A 90 -18.52 -10.28 48.31
C THR A 90 -19.52 -9.46 49.15
N PRO A 91 -19.43 -8.11 49.12
CA PRO A 91 -20.63 -7.27 49.05
C PRO A 91 -20.60 -6.21 47.93
N ALA A 92 -21.80 -5.83 47.48
CA ALA A 92 -22.10 -4.80 46.48
C ALA A 92 -22.44 -3.42 47.14
N PRO A 93 -23.06 -2.44 46.44
CA PRO A 93 -22.42 -1.29 45.82
C PRO A 93 -22.77 0.06 46.50
N SER A 94 -21.93 1.08 46.31
CA SER A 94 -22.23 2.47 46.72
C SER A 94 -21.83 3.45 45.63
N MET A 95 -22.80 4.19 45.08
CA MET A 95 -22.59 5.45 44.37
C MET A 95 -23.01 6.59 45.29
N PRO A 96 -22.30 7.73 45.33
CA PRO A 96 -22.95 8.94 44.81
C PRO A 96 -22.03 9.99 44.13
N MET A 97 -22.65 10.68 43.16
CA MET A 97 -22.60 12.12 42.86
C MET A 97 -21.39 12.77 42.14
N THR A 98 -21.74 13.39 41.02
CA THR A 98 -21.01 14.24 40.07
C THR A 98 -20.67 15.63 40.63
N MET A 99 -19.55 16.24 40.19
CA MET A 99 -19.49 17.64 39.69
C MET A 99 -18.23 17.89 38.82
N PRO A 100 -18.23 18.86 37.87
CA PRO A 100 -17.31 18.95 36.74
C PRO A 100 -16.17 19.99 36.92
N GLY A 101 -15.01 19.72 36.31
CA GLY A 101 -14.01 20.73 35.97
C GLY A 101 -12.57 20.42 36.43
N MET A 102 -11.67 20.35 35.45
CA MET A 102 -10.21 20.56 35.56
C MET A 102 -9.40 19.56 36.41
N THR A 103 -8.81 18.57 35.74
CA THR A 103 -7.37 18.19 35.85
C THR A 103 -7.11 17.02 34.88
N GLY A 104 -6.71 17.33 33.65
CA GLY A 104 -6.23 16.33 32.70
C GLY A 104 -4.76 15.98 32.99
N ALA A 105 -4.52 15.16 34.01
CA ALA A 105 -3.29 14.37 34.10
C ALA A 105 -3.34 13.28 33.00
N PRO A 106 -2.20 12.85 32.43
CA PRO A 106 -2.18 11.92 31.31
C PRO A 106 -2.89 10.63 31.72
N ALA A 107 -3.85 10.20 30.90
CA ALA A 107 -4.52 8.93 31.10
C ALA A 107 -3.47 7.83 31.18
N ALA A 108 -3.35 7.22 32.37
CA ALA A 108 -2.66 5.97 32.53
C ALA A 108 -3.27 4.97 31.55
N SER A 109 -2.44 4.39 30.69
CA SER A 109 -2.83 3.32 29.79
C SER A 109 -3.55 2.22 30.58
N PRO A 110 -4.75 1.77 30.16
CA PRO A 110 -5.38 0.64 30.82
C PRO A 110 -4.46 -0.57 30.69
N SER A 111 -4.24 -1.27 31.81
CA SER A 111 -3.47 -2.50 31.89
C SER A 111 -3.93 -3.49 30.82
N SER A 112 -3.06 -3.76 29.85
CA SER A 112 -3.32 -4.70 28.76
C SER A 112 -3.57 -6.09 29.33
N GLY A 113 -4.68 -6.73 28.94
CA GLY A 113 -4.71 -8.19 28.85
C GLY A 113 -3.58 -8.70 27.94
N PRO A 114 -3.43 -10.02 27.72
CA PRO A 114 -2.44 -10.51 26.77
C PRO A 114 -2.62 -9.78 25.43
N ALA A 115 -1.62 -9.00 25.02
CA ALA A 115 -1.68 -8.25 23.78
C ALA A 115 -1.97 -9.23 22.65
N ALA A 116 -2.97 -8.95 21.81
CA ALA A 116 -3.28 -9.80 20.69
C ALA A 116 -2.03 -9.88 19.78
N LEU A 117 -1.49 -11.09 19.58
CA LEU A 117 -0.28 -11.34 18.77
C LEU A 117 -0.45 -10.99 17.29
N VAL A 118 -1.68 -10.74 16.89
CA VAL A 118 -2.05 -10.33 15.55
C VAL A 118 -3.02 -9.15 15.70
N PRO A 119 -2.77 -8.01 15.02
CA PRO A 119 -3.68 -6.89 15.07
C PRO A 119 -5.08 -7.30 14.55
N PRO A 120 -6.17 -6.75 15.10
CA PRO A 120 -7.51 -7.02 14.59
C PRO A 120 -7.60 -6.66 13.11
N GLU A 121 -8.18 -7.57 12.31
CA GLU A 121 -8.44 -7.30 10.89
C GLU A 121 -9.46 -6.16 10.77
N THR A 122 -9.17 -5.17 9.93
CA THR A 122 -10.13 -4.10 9.59
C THR A 122 -10.79 -4.44 8.26
N PRO A 123 -12.05 -4.94 8.25
CA PRO A 123 -12.68 -5.37 7.01
C PRO A 123 -12.88 -4.18 6.06
N LEU A 124 -12.35 -4.32 4.83
CA LEU A 124 -12.58 -3.33 3.78
C LEU A 124 -14.03 -3.33 3.29
N TYR A 125 -14.59 -4.51 3.13
CA TYR A 125 -15.89 -4.76 2.53
C TYR A 125 -16.85 -5.37 3.55
N THR A 126 -18.14 -5.05 3.40
CA THR A 126 -19.23 -5.65 4.20
C THR A 126 -19.60 -7.05 3.72
N ALA A 127 -19.23 -7.40 2.49
CA ALA A 127 -19.37 -8.72 1.90
C ALA A 127 -18.00 -9.25 1.45
N PRO A 128 -17.81 -10.59 1.33
CA PRO A 128 -16.56 -11.15 0.83
C PRO A 128 -16.19 -10.59 -0.55
N PRO A 129 -14.94 -10.13 -0.75
CA PRO A 129 -14.49 -9.60 -2.03
C PRO A 129 -14.58 -10.67 -3.13
N GLN A 130 -14.85 -10.21 -4.36
CA GLN A 130 -15.04 -11.09 -5.51
C GLN A 130 -13.85 -10.97 -6.46
N ASN A 131 -13.66 -11.96 -7.33
CA ASN A 131 -12.68 -11.86 -8.40
C ASN A 131 -13.25 -10.98 -9.53
N ASP A 132 -13.26 -9.67 -9.29
CA ASP A 132 -13.97 -8.65 -10.07
C ASP A 132 -13.12 -7.99 -11.17
N ALA A 133 -11.81 -8.19 -11.15
CA ALA A 133 -10.90 -7.65 -12.14
C ALA A 133 -9.73 -8.61 -12.43
N PRO A 134 -9.17 -8.58 -13.66
CA PRO A 134 -8.00 -9.38 -13.98
C PRO A 134 -6.81 -9.00 -13.10
N LEU A 135 -6.00 -9.99 -12.74
CA LEU A 135 -4.76 -9.74 -12.01
C LEU A 135 -3.70 -9.10 -12.91
N SER A 136 -2.98 -8.12 -12.38
CA SER A 136 -1.74 -7.60 -12.94
C SER A 136 -0.54 -8.51 -12.65
N ALA A 137 0.61 -8.19 -13.22
CA ALA A 137 1.87 -8.88 -12.87
C ALA A 137 2.28 -8.61 -11.42
N ALA A 138 2.03 -7.39 -10.91
CA ALA A 138 2.33 -7.05 -9.52
C ALA A 138 1.42 -7.80 -8.54
N ASP A 139 0.15 -8.02 -8.87
CA ASP A 139 -0.77 -8.79 -8.01
C ASP A 139 -0.30 -10.25 -7.83
N ARG A 140 0.19 -10.87 -8.91
CA ARG A 140 0.73 -12.24 -8.85
C ARG A 140 2.03 -12.30 -8.06
N ASP A 141 2.95 -11.37 -8.34
CA ASP A 141 4.23 -11.27 -7.63
C ASP A 141 4.01 -10.99 -6.13
N PHE A 142 3.04 -10.15 -5.79
CA PHE A 142 2.63 -9.89 -4.40
C PHE A 142 2.25 -11.19 -3.66
N LEU A 143 1.36 -12.01 -4.23
CA LEU A 143 0.97 -13.29 -3.61
C LEU A 143 2.16 -14.24 -3.45
N VAL A 144 3.02 -14.35 -4.47
CA VAL A 144 4.23 -15.16 -4.42
C VAL A 144 5.15 -14.71 -3.29
N ARG A 145 5.34 -13.40 -3.11
CA ARG A 145 6.24 -12.87 -2.07
C ARG A 145 5.69 -12.97 -0.68
N VAL A 146 4.38 -12.76 -0.48
CA VAL A 146 3.75 -13.00 0.83
C VAL A 146 3.94 -14.47 1.23
N ARG A 147 3.74 -15.40 0.29
CA ARG A 147 4.01 -16.82 0.54
C ARG A 147 5.48 -17.09 0.85
N GLN A 148 6.41 -16.51 0.09
CA GLN A 148 7.84 -16.66 0.37
C GLN A 148 8.23 -16.11 1.74
N ALA A 149 7.63 -15.00 2.17
CA ALA A 149 7.87 -14.41 3.48
C ALA A 149 7.46 -15.38 4.61
N GLY A 150 6.25 -15.95 4.55
CA GLY A 150 5.77 -16.91 5.56
C GLY A 150 6.66 -18.15 5.70
N LEU A 151 7.25 -18.62 4.60
CA LEU A 151 8.13 -19.79 4.58
C LEU A 151 9.44 -19.63 5.37
N TRP A 152 9.86 -18.42 5.74
CA TRP A 152 11.07 -18.20 6.54
C TRP A 152 10.85 -17.34 7.79
N GLU A 153 9.92 -16.38 7.79
CA GLU A 153 9.69 -15.48 8.92
C GLU A 153 8.99 -16.18 10.10
N GLY A 154 8.12 -17.17 9.82
CA GLY A 154 7.56 -18.06 10.83
C GLY A 154 8.66 -18.91 11.53
N PRO A 155 9.49 -19.66 10.79
CA PRO A 155 10.63 -20.37 11.35
C PRO A 155 11.62 -19.46 12.10
N ALA A 156 11.89 -18.26 11.61
CA ALA A 156 12.72 -17.28 12.32
C ALA A 156 12.11 -16.90 13.68
N GLY A 157 10.80 -16.64 13.73
CA GLY A 157 10.07 -16.38 14.98
C GLY A 157 10.10 -17.55 15.97
N GLN A 158 10.05 -18.79 15.48
CA GLN A 158 10.22 -19.98 16.33
C GLN A 158 11.64 -20.07 16.92
N GLN A 159 12.67 -19.78 16.12
CA GLN A 159 14.04 -19.70 16.63
C GLN A 159 14.17 -18.64 17.72
N ALA A 160 13.53 -17.48 17.57
CA ALA A 160 13.55 -16.42 18.57
C ALA A 160 12.94 -16.85 19.91
N GLN A 161 11.80 -17.54 19.87
CA GLN A 161 11.16 -18.08 21.07
C GLN A 161 12.04 -19.12 21.78
N ALA A 162 12.74 -19.96 21.02
CA ALA A 162 13.58 -21.03 21.55
C ALA A 162 14.94 -20.56 22.07
N ARG A 163 15.57 -19.59 21.40
CA ARG A 163 17.00 -19.26 21.61
C ARG A 163 17.22 -17.97 22.38
N SER A 164 16.32 -17.00 22.23
CA SER A 164 16.49 -15.71 22.89
C SER A 164 16.37 -15.84 24.41
N GLN A 165 17.08 -14.99 25.15
CA GLN A 165 16.83 -14.76 26.58
C GLN A 165 16.13 -13.42 26.83
N ASN A 166 15.94 -12.60 25.78
CA ASN A 166 15.27 -11.31 25.87
C ASN A 166 13.76 -11.50 25.69
N PRO A 167 12.93 -11.15 26.69
CA PRO A 167 11.47 -11.32 26.61
C PRO A 167 10.86 -10.55 25.43
N LEU A 168 11.40 -9.37 25.08
CA LEU A 168 10.89 -8.57 23.96
C LEU A 168 11.19 -9.22 22.60
N VAL A 169 12.31 -9.94 22.47
CA VAL A 169 12.63 -10.69 21.25
C VAL A 169 11.77 -11.95 21.14
N LYS A 170 11.48 -12.61 22.28
CA LYS A 170 10.51 -13.73 22.29
C LYS A 170 9.11 -13.26 21.89
N GLU A 171 8.66 -12.12 22.42
CA GLU A 171 7.37 -11.50 22.07
C GLU A 171 7.35 -11.17 20.57
N ALA A 172 8.38 -10.51 20.03
CA ALA A 172 8.49 -10.27 18.60
C ALA A 172 8.44 -11.57 17.78
N GLY A 173 9.11 -12.63 18.24
CA GLY A 173 9.05 -13.95 17.62
C GLY A 173 7.66 -14.59 17.64
N GLN A 174 6.85 -14.36 18.69
CA GLN A 174 5.46 -14.82 18.76
C GLN A 174 4.58 -14.10 17.74
N HIS A 175 4.75 -12.77 17.61
CA HIS A 175 4.06 -11.98 16.58
C HIS A 175 4.42 -12.47 15.17
N MET A 176 5.70 -12.69 14.86
CA MET A 176 6.10 -13.24 13.55
C MET A 176 5.40 -14.58 13.26
N VAL A 177 5.37 -15.50 14.22
CA VAL A 177 4.73 -16.81 14.04
C VAL A 177 3.24 -16.67 13.81
N ALA A 178 2.54 -15.91 14.65
CA ALA A 178 1.09 -15.77 14.57
C ALA A 178 0.65 -15.03 13.30
N GLY A 179 1.28 -13.89 13.00
CA GLY A 179 0.98 -13.09 11.82
C GLY A 179 1.25 -13.85 10.52
N HIS A 180 2.40 -14.52 10.41
CA HIS A 180 2.71 -15.30 9.21
C HIS A 180 1.84 -16.55 9.06
N ALA A 181 1.44 -17.22 10.15
CA ALA A 181 0.50 -18.33 10.06
C ALA A 181 -0.86 -17.89 9.48
N GLU A 182 -1.37 -16.74 9.90
CA GLU A 182 -2.60 -16.18 9.36
C GLU A 182 -2.45 -15.78 7.88
N LEU A 183 -1.40 -15.02 7.54
CA LEU A 183 -1.15 -14.57 6.18
C LEU A 183 -0.90 -15.76 5.23
N ASP A 184 -0.25 -16.82 5.69
CA ASP A 184 -0.04 -18.04 4.90
C ASP A 184 -1.35 -18.77 4.62
N ALA A 185 -2.22 -18.90 5.62
CA ALA A 185 -3.54 -19.50 5.40
C ALA A 185 -4.36 -18.72 4.37
N LYS A 186 -4.35 -17.38 4.46
CA LYS A 186 -5.04 -16.49 3.51
C LYS A 186 -4.42 -16.55 2.11
N VAL A 187 -3.08 -16.45 1.97
CA VAL A 187 -2.43 -16.44 0.65
C VAL A 187 -2.61 -17.75 -0.09
N LEU A 188 -2.59 -18.90 0.61
CA LEU A 188 -2.86 -20.21 0.00
C LEU A 188 -4.30 -20.32 -0.51
N ALA A 189 -5.27 -19.86 0.28
CA ALA A 189 -6.68 -19.83 -0.13
C ALA A 189 -6.90 -18.91 -1.34
N ILE A 190 -6.32 -17.71 -1.31
CA ILE A 190 -6.40 -16.74 -2.40
C ILE A 190 -5.68 -17.25 -3.66
N GLY A 191 -4.50 -17.85 -3.52
CA GLY A 191 -3.75 -18.45 -4.63
C GLY A 191 -4.55 -19.55 -5.34
N LYS A 192 -5.23 -20.41 -4.57
CA LYS A 192 -6.16 -21.41 -5.12
C LYS A 192 -7.35 -20.75 -5.82
N GLN A 193 -8.01 -19.78 -5.17
CA GLN A 193 -9.18 -19.08 -5.72
C GLN A 193 -8.85 -18.35 -7.03
N LEU A 194 -7.66 -17.76 -7.13
CA LEU A 194 -7.21 -16.96 -8.27
C LEU A 194 -6.35 -17.75 -9.26
N SER A 195 -6.14 -19.05 -9.04
CA SER A 195 -5.28 -19.92 -9.85
C SER A 195 -3.86 -19.38 -10.04
N VAL A 196 -3.27 -18.81 -8.98
CA VAL A 196 -1.89 -18.33 -8.96
C VAL A 196 -1.00 -19.41 -8.34
N PRO A 197 0.02 -19.92 -9.07
CA PRO A 197 0.95 -20.89 -8.51
C PRO A 197 1.80 -20.22 -7.41
N LEU A 198 1.89 -20.89 -6.26
CA LEU A 198 2.62 -20.39 -5.11
C LEU A 198 3.82 -21.27 -4.78
N PRO A 199 4.94 -20.69 -4.32
CA PRO A 199 6.10 -21.45 -3.91
C PRO A 199 5.84 -22.23 -2.63
N TRP A 200 6.55 -23.35 -2.49
CA TRP A 200 6.47 -24.26 -1.34
C TRP A 200 7.79 -24.35 -0.56
N GLN A 201 8.84 -23.65 -1.01
CA GLN A 201 10.12 -23.52 -0.32
C GLN A 201 10.55 -22.04 -0.25
N PRO A 202 11.34 -21.66 0.79
CA PRO A 202 12.01 -20.37 0.80
C PRO A 202 12.97 -20.24 -0.39
N SER A 203 13.16 -19.01 -0.86
CA SER A 203 14.23 -18.69 -1.82
C SER A 203 15.62 -18.93 -1.23
N ASP A 204 16.65 -19.01 -2.08
CA ASP A 204 18.04 -19.24 -1.67
C ASP A 204 18.52 -18.17 -0.68
N ALA A 205 18.16 -16.90 -0.93
CA ALA A 205 18.47 -15.80 -0.03
C ALA A 205 17.81 -15.99 1.34
N GLN A 206 16.55 -16.41 1.39
CA GLN A 206 15.81 -16.66 2.64
C GLN A 206 16.37 -17.85 3.41
N ARG A 207 16.82 -18.91 2.72
CA ARG A 207 17.54 -20.02 3.37
C ARG A 207 18.88 -19.53 3.95
N GLY A 208 19.57 -18.65 3.24
CA GLY A 208 20.77 -17.98 3.74
C GLY A 208 20.50 -17.14 5.00
N TRP A 209 19.38 -16.41 5.06
CA TRP A 209 19.01 -15.64 6.26
C TRP A 209 18.68 -16.53 7.46
N LEU A 210 18.03 -17.68 7.25
CA LEU A 210 17.82 -18.67 8.30
C LEU A 210 19.14 -19.27 8.80
N ALA A 211 20.08 -19.54 7.89
CA ALA A 211 21.42 -20.02 8.24
C ALA A 211 22.23 -18.98 9.01
N GLU A 212 22.20 -17.72 8.60
CA GLU A 212 22.85 -16.59 9.30
C GLU A 212 22.38 -16.51 10.76
N MET A 213 21.08 -16.65 11.02
CA MET A 213 20.57 -16.72 12.39
C MET A 213 21.05 -17.97 13.12
N ALA A 214 21.08 -19.13 12.46
CA ALA A 214 21.56 -20.39 13.04
C ALA A 214 23.05 -20.34 13.44
N GLU A 215 23.88 -19.62 12.68
CA GLU A 215 25.32 -19.45 12.93
C GLU A 215 25.63 -18.57 14.15
N ALA A 216 24.68 -17.77 14.64
CA ALA A 216 24.89 -16.94 15.83
C ALA A 216 25.19 -17.80 17.06
N THR A 217 26.38 -17.66 17.64
CA THR A 217 26.85 -18.54 18.73
C THR A 217 26.32 -18.16 20.11
N THR A 218 25.85 -16.92 20.29
CA THR A 218 25.29 -16.44 21.56
C THR A 218 23.83 -15.99 21.38
N PRO A 219 22.98 -16.06 22.44
CA PRO A 219 21.63 -15.51 22.39
C PRO A 219 21.60 -14.02 22.00
N GLN A 220 22.57 -13.23 22.46
CA GLN A 220 22.63 -11.78 22.17
C GLN A 220 22.98 -11.50 20.70
N ASP A 221 23.87 -12.29 20.11
CA ASP A 221 24.19 -12.17 18.68
C ASP A 221 23.00 -12.61 17.83
N PHE A 222 22.33 -13.69 18.24
CA PHE A 222 21.08 -14.12 17.61
C PHE A 222 20.04 -13.00 17.65
N ASP A 223 19.81 -12.39 18.80
CA ASP A 223 18.81 -11.34 18.99
C ASP A 223 19.07 -10.15 18.04
N LYS A 224 20.35 -9.74 17.88
CA LYS A 224 20.74 -8.68 16.95
C LYS A 224 20.51 -9.06 15.49
N VAL A 225 20.91 -10.26 15.08
CA VAL A 225 20.72 -10.75 13.71
C VAL A 225 19.23 -10.83 13.40
N PHE A 226 18.44 -11.45 14.27
CA PHE A 226 16.99 -11.59 14.16
C PHE A 226 16.32 -10.22 13.97
N ALA A 227 16.55 -9.28 14.89
CA ALA A 227 15.91 -7.96 14.86
C ALA A 227 16.26 -7.19 13.59
N ASN A 228 17.54 -7.16 13.20
CA ASN A 228 18.00 -6.38 12.06
C ASN A 228 17.62 -7.00 10.71
N ARG A 229 17.72 -8.34 10.58
CA ARG A 229 17.37 -9.04 9.33
C ARG A 229 15.89 -8.89 9.01
N LEU A 230 15.01 -9.21 9.96
CA LEU A 230 13.56 -9.09 9.77
C LEU A 230 13.13 -7.65 9.57
N ARG A 231 13.72 -6.69 10.32
CA ARG A 231 13.35 -5.29 10.16
C ARG A 231 13.74 -4.73 8.79
N ALA A 232 14.90 -5.14 8.25
CA ALA A 232 15.30 -4.80 6.90
C ALA A 232 14.39 -5.45 5.84
N ALA A 233 14.06 -6.74 6.00
CA ALA A 233 13.18 -7.46 5.08
C ALA A 233 11.76 -6.84 5.04
N HIS A 234 11.16 -6.57 6.19
CA HIS A 234 9.86 -5.90 6.27
C HIS A 234 9.89 -4.50 5.66
N GLY A 235 10.94 -3.70 5.94
CA GLY A 235 11.09 -2.36 5.36
C GLY A 235 11.09 -2.37 3.83
N GLN A 236 11.79 -3.34 3.21
CA GLN A 236 11.86 -3.47 1.76
C GLN A 236 10.50 -3.75 1.11
N VAL A 237 9.64 -4.54 1.77
CA VAL A 237 8.34 -4.92 1.21
C VAL A 237 7.22 -3.96 1.59
N PHE A 238 7.34 -3.21 2.68
CA PHE A 238 6.22 -2.43 3.21
C PHE A 238 5.70 -1.36 2.25
N ALA A 239 6.59 -0.57 1.64
CA ALA A 239 6.21 0.42 0.63
C ALA A 239 5.57 -0.21 -0.62
N LEU A 240 6.00 -1.43 -0.95
CA LEU A 240 5.51 -2.18 -2.10
C LEU A 240 4.10 -2.72 -1.86
N VAL A 241 3.82 -3.27 -0.68
CA VAL A 241 2.46 -3.69 -0.29
C VAL A 241 1.53 -2.47 -0.26
N ALA A 242 2.01 -1.32 0.22
CA ALA A 242 1.24 -0.07 0.19
C ALA A 242 0.87 0.33 -1.24
N GLN A 243 1.78 0.19 -2.20
CA GLN A 243 1.50 0.43 -3.60
C GLN A 243 0.46 -0.55 -4.18
N VAL A 244 0.58 -1.85 -3.89
CA VAL A 244 -0.40 -2.86 -4.33
C VAL A 244 -1.79 -2.53 -3.76
N ARG A 245 -1.88 -2.19 -2.47
CA ARG A 245 -3.13 -1.75 -1.84
C ARG A 245 -3.72 -0.52 -2.52
N ALA A 246 -2.89 0.41 -2.97
CA ALA A 246 -3.31 1.63 -3.64
C ALA A 246 -3.73 1.43 -5.11
N ASP A 247 -3.10 0.49 -5.83
CA ASP A 247 -3.19 0.43 -7.29
C ASP A 247 -3.94 -0.79 -7.82
N THR A 248 -4.10 -1.85 -7.04
CA THR A 248 -4.74 -3.06 -7.57
C THR A 248 -6.19 -2.80 -7.99
N ARG A 249 -6.60 -3.46 -9.08
CA ARG A 249 -7.98 -3.44 -9.58
C ARG A 249 -8.83 -4.53 -8.95
N ASN A 250 -8.20 -5.61 -8.50
CA ASN A 250 -8.87 -6.77 -7.96
C ASN A 250 -9.18 -6.58 -6.46
N SER A 251 -10.47 -6.69 -6.07
CA SER A 251 -10.87 -6.45 -4.69
C SER A 251 -10.35 -7.49 -3.69
N ILE A 252 -10.13 -8.74 -4.11
CA ILE A 252 -9.50 -9.77 -3.26
C ILE A 252 -8.06 -9.35 -2.94
N ILE A 253 -7.29 -8.94 -3.95
CA ILE A 253 -5.92 -8.46 -3.74
C ILE A 253 -5.89 -7.19 -2.90
N ARG A 254 -6.85 -6.27 -3.10
CA ARG A 254 -6.92 -5.02 -2.32
C ARG A 254 -7.14 -5.28 -0.84
N ALA A 255 -8.10 -6.15 -0.50
CA ALA A 255 -8.37 -6.57 0.87
C ALA A 255 -7.17 -7.29 1.48
N PHE A 256 -6.55 -8.19 0.72
CA PHE A 256 -5.39 -8.93 1.23
C PHE A 256 -4.17 -8.04 1.43
N ALA A 257 -3.89 -7.09 0.53
CA ALA A 257 -2.80 -6.12 0.67
C ALA A 257 -3.01 -5.22 1.89
N GLN A 258 -4.24 -4.82 2.20
CA GLN A 258 -4.53 -4.12 3.45
C GLN A 258 -4.18 -4.98 4.67
N ARG A 259 -4.62 -6.24 4.66
CA ARG A 259 -4.34 -7.14 5.78
C ARG A 259 -2.84 -7.35 6.00
N VAL A 260 -2.08 -7.51 4.90
CA VAL A 260 -0.62 -7.61 4.95
C VAL A 260 0.01 -6.33 5.53
N LEU A 261 -0.48 -5.13 5.18
CA LEU A 261 0.03 -3.88 5.76
C LEU A 261 -0.16 -3.82 7.28
N GLU A 262 -1.33 -4.21 7.77
CA GLU A 262 -1.62 -4.24 9.22
C GLU A 262 -0.64 -5.14 9.97
N VAL A 263 -0.45 -6.37 9.48
CA VAL A 263 0.43 -7.37 10.10
C VAL A 263 1.90 -6.96 9.99
N VAL A 264 2.36 -6.47 8.83
CA VAL A 264 3.77 -6.07 8.65
C VAL A 264 4.11 -4.84 9.49
N LEU A 265 3.19 -3.89 9.65
CA LEU A 265 3.40 -2.73 10.52
C LEU A 265 3.52 -3.14 12.00
N ASP A 266 2.70 -4.09 12.45
CA ASP A 266 2.80 -4.69 13.77
C ASP A 266 4.17 -5.37 13.95
N HIS A 267 4.59 -6.21 13.01
CA HIS A 267 5.88 -6.87 13.02
C HIS A 267 7.05 -5.88 13.13
N MET A 268 7.06 -4.84 12.30
CA MET A 268 8.08 -3.78 12.36
C MET A 268 8.10 -3.10 13.72
N THR A 269 6.93 -2.82 14.29
CA THR A 269 6.80 -2.19 15.62
C THR A 269 7.35 -3.10 16.71
N MET A 270 7.07 -4.40 16.66
CA MET A 270 7.57 -5.38 17.62
C MET A 270 9.09 -5.56 17.55
N LEU A 271 9.64 -5.61 16.33
CA LEU A 271 11.09 -5.66 16.12
C LEU A 271 11.79 -4.39 16.63
N GLU A 272 11.21 -3.23 16.38
CA GLU A 272 11.74 -1.94 16.86
C GLU A 272 11.67 -1.83 18.40
N ARG A 273 10.60 -2.35 19.02
CA ARG A 273 10.43 -2.42 20.49
C ARG A 273 11.51 -3.24 21.20
N THR A 274 12.20 -4.15 20.49
CA THR A 274 13.34 -4.90 21.07
C THR A 274 14.51 -3.99 21.48
N GLY A 275 14.60 -2.78 20.89
CA GLY A 275 15.73 -1.88 21.07
C GLY A 275 17.00 -2.29 20.32
N LEU A 276 16.95 -3.33 19.49
CA LEU A 276 18.12 -3.92 18.82
C LEU A 276 18.26 -3.53 17.34
N VAL A 277 17.29 -2.81 16.79
CA VAL A 277 17.32 -2.33 15.40
C VAL A 277 18.39 -1.25 15.23
N ASP A 278 19.33 -1.51 14.33
CA ASP A 278 20.36 -0.58 13.90
C ASP A 278 19.82 0.27 12.74
N TYR A 279 19.19 1.38 13.09
CA TYR A 279 18.62 2.31 12.12
C TYR A 279 19.67 2.93 11.18
N GLY A 280 20.95 2.94 11.56
CA GLY A 280 22.03 3.41 10.69
C GLY A 280 22.33 2.49 9.51
N LYS A 281 21.89 1.22 9.58
CA LYS A 281 22.02 0.22 8.51
C LYS A 281 20.80 0.10 7.62
N LEU A 282 19.68 0.75 7.98
CA LEU A 282 18.53 0.81 7.11
C LEU A 282 18.82 1.71 5.89
N PRO A 283 18.17 1.46 4.75
CA PRO A 283 18.19 2.41 3.64
C PRO A 283 17.75 3.79 4.11
N GLN A 284 18.27 4.86 3.50
CA GLN A 284 17.75 6.20 3.74
C GLN A 284 16.48 6.43 2.91
N PRO A 285 15.50 7.21 3.44
CA PRO A 285 14.30 7.53 2.68
C PRO A 285 14.66 8.23 1.37
N THR A 286 14.00 7.84 0.29
CA THR A 286 14.27 8.42 -1.03
C THR A 286 13.66 9.82 -1.13
N LEU A 287 14.50 10.81 -1.46
CA LEU A 287 14.04 12.16 -1.77
C LEU A 287 13.29 12.18 -3.11
N LEU A 288 12.05 12.66 -3.10
CA LEU A 288 11.23 12.75 -4.30
C LEU A 288 11.66 13.94 -5.19
N PRO A 289 11.46 13.85 -6.53
CA PRO A 289 11.69 14.98 -7.42
C PRO A 289 10.93 16.24 -7.02
N GLY A 290 11.55 17.40 -7.23
CA GLY A 290 11.00 18.71 -6.86
C GLY A 290 11.19 19.08 -5.39
N ALA A 291 11.67 18.17 -4.55
CA ALA A 291 12.01 18.46 -3.17
C ALA A 291 13.33 19.23 -3.05
N VAL A 292 13.46 20.05 -2.01
CA VAL A 292 14.70 20.78 -1.72
C VAL A 292 15.71 19.81 -1.09
N ASN A 293 16.84 19.62 -1.76
CA ASN A 293 17.92 18.79 -1.24
C ASN A 293 18.74 19.54 -0.19
N THR A 294 18.36 19.37 1.07
CA THR A 294 19.05 19.98 2.23
C THR A 294 19.96 18.97 2.93
N PRO A 295 21.10 19.41 3.51
CA PRO A 295 21.95 18.51 4.28
C PRO A 295 21.21 17.85 5.47
N THR A 296 21.57 16.60 5.75
CA THR A 296 21.13 15.92 6.96
C THR A 296 21.65 16.65 8.19
N VAL A 297 20.79 16.90 9.18
CA VAL A 297 21.17 17.52 10.45
C VAL A 297 20.87 16.59 11.62
N PRO A 298 21.67 16.60 12.69
CA PRO A 298 21.34 15.86 13.90
C PRO A 298 20.16 16.54 14.63
N THR A 299 19.25 15.74 15.18
CA THR A 299 18.20 16.19 16.10
C THR A 299 18.12 15.23 17.29
N PRO A 300 17.42 15.59 18.39
CA PRO A 300 17.25 14.68 19.53
C PRO A 300 16.58 13.35 19.18
N SER A 301 15.78 13.31 18.11
CA SER A 301 15.08 12.12 17.61
C SER A 301 15.86 11.35 16.54
N GLY A 302 17.10 11.74 16.24
CA GLY A 302 17.94 11.11 15.21
C GLY A 302 18.20 12.00 13.99
N PRO A 303 18.95 11.53 12.99
CA PRO A 303 19.30 12.35 11.83
C PRO A 303 18.06 12.72 11.02
N LEU A 304 17.85 14.02 10.78
CA LEU A 304 16.78 14.55 9.95
C LEU A 304 17.30 14.77 8.53
N THR A 305 16.87 13.93 7.59
CA THR A 305 17.29 13.95 6.18
C THR A 305 16.48 14.96 5.34
N ALA A 306 16.88 15.20 4.10
CA ALA A 306 16.07 15.99 3.15
C ALA A 306 14.69 15.36 2.92
N ALA A 307 14.62 14.03 2.85
CA ALA A 307 13.37 13.30 2.60
C ALA A 307 12.42 13.37 3.79
N ASP A 308 12.94 13.36 5.02
CA ASP A 308 12.12 13.57 6.22
C ASP A 308 11.47 14.97 6.23
N ARG A 309 12.23 16.01 5.83
CA ARG A 309 11.68 17.38 5.71
C ARG A 309 10.65 17.46 4.59
N ASP A 310 10.95 16.87 3.44
CA ASP A 310 10.02 16.80 2.31
C ASP A 310 8.72 16.08 2.68
N PHE A 311 8.80 15.03 3.52
CA PHE A 311 7.62 14.37 4.07
C PHE A 311 6.74 15.34 4.89
N LEU A 312 7.31 16.13 5.82
CA LEU A 312 6.55 17.13 6.57
C LEU A 312 5.93 18.18 5.66
N VAL A 313 6.70 18.69 4.67
CA VAL A 313 6.21 19.67 3.69
C VAL A 313 5.03 19.10 2.89
N ARG A 314 5.10 17.84 2.45
CA ARG A 314 4.03 17.20 1.67
C ARG A 314 2.77 16.92 2.50
N VAL A 315 2.92 16.48 3.75
CA VAL A 315 1.78 16.32 4.65
C VAL A 315 1.08 17.67 4.88
N ARG A 316 1.86 18.74 5.09
CA ARG A 316 1.30 20.09 5.23
C ARG A 316 0.60 20.54 3.96
N LEU A 317 1.23 20.35 2.79
CA LEU A 317 0.62 20.66 1.50
C LEU A 317 -0.69 19.90 1.31
N ALA A 318 -0.79 18.62 1.72
CA ALA A 318 -2.03 17.85 1.64
C ALA A 318 -3.15 18.49 2.49
N GLY A 319 -2.86 18.84 3.76
CA GLY A 319 -3.83 19.49 4.65
C GLY A 319 -4.40 20.80 4.10
N LEU A 320 -3.56 21.59 3.42
CA LEU A 320 -3.93 22.88 2.84
C LEU A 320 -5.00 22.81 1.75
N TRP A 321 -5.20 21.66 1.10
CA TRP A 321 -6.24 21.50 0.07
C TRP A 321 -7.28 20.42 0.37
N GLU A 322 -6.91 19.35 1.09
CA GLU A 322 -7.82 18.23 1.37
C GLU A 322 -8.82 18.58 2.47
N GLY A 323 -8.42 19.38 3.47
CA GLY A 323 -9.34 19.94 4.45
C GLY A 323 -10.41 20.84 3.80
N PRO A 324 -10.05 21.85 2.98
CA PRO A 324 -11.01 22.61 2.20
C PRO A 324 -11.88 21.77 1.27
N SER A 325 -11.30 20.78 0.57
CA SER A 325 -12.06 19.86 -0.31
C SER A 325 -13.12 19.11 0.48
N GLY A 326 -12.77 18.56 1.65
CA GLY A 326 -13.69 17.88 2.54
C GLY A 326 -14.84 18.80 3.01
N ARG A 327 -14.56 20.07 3.30
CA ARG A 327 -15.62 21.06 3.61
C ARG A 327 -16.52 21.37 2.42
N LEU A 328 -15.98 21.46 1.20
CA LEU A 328 -16.79 21.63 -0.02
C LEU A 328 -17.78 20.48 -0.18
N SER A 329 -17.40 19.23 0.15
CA SER A 329 -18.34 18.10 0.06
C SER A 329 -19.56 18.25 0.97
N GLN A 330 -19.43 18.93 2.12
CA GLN A 330 -20.58 19.17 3.01
C GLN A 330 -21.56 20.19 2.43
N GLN A 331 -21.10 21.03 1.50
CA GLN A 331 -21.86 22.14 0.91
C GLN A 331 -22.42 21.80 -0.47
N ARG A 332 -21.70 20.97 -1.24
CA ARG A 332 -21.92 20.77 -2.68
C ARG A 332 -22.69 19.51 -3.04
N THR A 333 -22.85 18.59 -2.10
CA THR A 333 -23.51 17.31 -2.36
C THR A 333 -24.39 16.85 -1.20
N HIS A 334 -25.45 16.13 -1.54
CA HIS A 334 -26.29 15.40 -0.60
C HIS A 334 -25.99 13.90 -0.57
N THR A 335 -25.02 13.42 -1.36
CA THR A 335 -24.60 12.02 -1.38
C THR A 335 -23.94 11.65 -0.04
N SER A 336 -24.60 10.84 0.77
CA SER A 336 -24.15 10.53 2.15
C SER A 336 -22.73 9.98 2.20
N SER A 337 -22.37 9.05 1.32
CA SER A 337 -21.02 8.44 1.29
C SER A 337 -19.92 9.46 0.96
N VAL A 338 -20.18 10.41 0.04
CA VAL A 338 -19.23 11.48 -0.29
C VAL A 338 -19.09 12.47 0.87
N ARG A 339 -20.20 12.79 1.55
CA ARG A 339 -20.15 13.61 2.77
C ARG A 339 -19.38 12.92 3.90
N THR A 340 -19.57 11.61 4.10
CA THR A 340 -18.78 10.84 5.07
C THR A 340 -17.29 10.90 4.71
N ALA A 341 -16.92 10.66 3.45
CA ALA A 341 -15.53 10.78 3.00
C ALA A 341 -14.96 12.18 3.28
N GLY A 342 -15.73 13.23 3.02
CA GLY A 342 -15.33 14.61 3.36
C GLY A 342 -15.17 14.90 4.85
N GLN A 343 -15.99 14.31 5.71
CA GLN A 343 -15.84 14.44 7.17
C GLN A 343 -14.54 13.80 7.66
N HIS A 344 -14.24 12.59 7.15
CA HIS A 344 -12.98 11.91 7.44
C HIS A 344 -11.79 12.78 7.01
N LEU A 345 -11.79 13.31 5.77
CA LEU A 345 -10.75 14.22 5.29
C LEU A 345 -10.58 15.47 6.18
N VAL A 346 -11.68 16.11 6.58
CA VAL A 346 -11.61 17.29 7.46
C VAL A 346 -10.98 16.93 8.81
N SER A 347 -11.45 15.86 9.45
CA SER A 347 -10.97 15.45 10.77
C SER A 347 -9.52 14.93 10.74
N GLY A 348 -9.20 14.05 9.78
CA GLY A 348 -7.88 13.49 9.59
C GLY A 348 -6.84 14.56 9.29
N HIS A 349 -7.12 15.49 8.37
CA HIS A 349 -6.18 16.58 8.08
C HIS A 349 -6.08 17.62 9.19
N ALA A 350 -7.15 17.87 9.96
CA ALA A 350 -7.03 18.74 11.14
C ALA A 350 -6.04 18.14 12.16
N GLU A 351 -6.10 16.82 12.38
CA GLU A 351 -5.15 16.13 13.25
C GLU A 351 -3.72 16.15 12.69
N LEU A 352 -3.54 15.77 11.43
CA LEU A 352 -2.23 15.75 10.79
C LEU A 352 -1.61 17.14 10.71
N ASP A 353 -2.42 18.19 10.47
CA ASP A 353 -1.96 19.58 10.47
C ASP A 353 -1.46 20.02 11.85
N ALA A 354 -2.19 19.68 12.92
CA ALA A 354 -1.74 19.99 14.27
C ALA A 354 -0.38 19.33 14.58
N LYS A 355 -0.21 18.06 14.20
CA LYS A 355 1.04 17.30 14.39
C LYS A 355 2.18 17.82 13.53
N VAL A 356 1.95 18.07 12.24
CA VAL A 356 3.01 18.53 11.33
C VAL A 356 3.50 19.92 11.72
N LEU A 357 2.61 20.83 12.17
CA LEU A 357 3.00 22.16 12.66
C LEU A 357 3.77 22.11 13.99
N ALA A 358 3.48 21.13 14.86
CA ALA A 358 4.27 20.90 16.06
C ALA A 358 5.68 20.40 15.68
N LEU A 359 5.76 19.37 14.85
CA LEU A 359 7.03 18.81 14.37
C LEU A 359 7.86 19.81 13.56
N GLY A 360 7.23 20.64 12.73
CA GLY A 360 7.93 21.68 11.98
C GLY A 360 8.63 22.68 12.89
N ARG A 361 8.00 23.05 14.01
CA ARG A 361 8.63 23.91 15.03
C ARG A 361 9.74 23.19 15.77
N GLU A 362 9.50 21.95 16.20
CA GLU A 362 10.48 21.12 16.93
C GLU A 362 11.74 20.85 16.09
N LEU A 363 11.57 20.55 14.80
CA LEU A 363 12.63 20.13 13.90
C LEU A 363 13.15 21.28 13.02
N ASN A 364 12.68 22.51 13.26
CA ASN A 364 13.04 23.72 12.51
C ASN A 364 12.89 23.55 10.98
N VAL A 365 11.71 23.13 10.56
CA VAL A 365 11.34 22.93 9.15
C VAL A 365 10.33 23.99 8.74
N ASP A 366 10.67 24.75 7.71
CA ASP A 366 9.75 25.72 7.11
C ASP A 366 8.61 25.00 6.39
N LEU A 367 7.38 25.29 6.82
CA LEU A 367 6.18 24.65 6.31
C LEU A 367 5.35 25.63 5.48
N PRO A 368 4.79 25.19 4.35
CA PRO A 368 3.95 26.04 3.52
C PRO A 368 2.67 26.46 4.25
N THR A 369 2.21 27.66 3.92
CA THR A 369 0.98 28.26 4.47
C THR A 369 -0.15 28.35 3.44
N GLU A 370 0.14 28.07 2.17
CA GLU A 370 -0.83 28.04 1.09
C GLU A 370 -0.68 26.81 0.19
N PRO A 371 -1.76 26.34 -0.46
CA PRO A 371 -1.66 25.24 -1.41
C PRO A 371 -0.77 25.63 -2.60
N ASN A 372 -0.10 24.63 -3.18
CA ASN A 372 0.67 24.83 -4.41
C ASN A 372 -0.25 25.07 -5.63
N ARG A 373 0.34 25.35 -6.79
CA ARG A 373 -0.39 25.65 -8.04
C ARG A 373 -1.37 24.55 -8.45
N ASP A 374 -0.95 23.29 -8.39
CA ASP A 374 -1.77 22.16 -8.81
C ASP A 374 -2.94 21.96 -7.85
N GLN A 375 -2.68 22.06 -6.54
CA GLN A 375 -3.70 21.98 -5.50
C GLN A 375 -4.74 23.10 -5.60
N LYS A 376 -4.31 24.33 -5.89
CA LYS A 376 -5.22 25.46 -6.21
C LYS A 376 -6.09 25.15 -7.43
N THR A 377 -5.52 24.49 -8.44
CA THR A 377 -6.25 24.05 -9.64
C THR A 377 -7.27 22.97 -9.29
N TRP A 378 -6.91 21.95 -8.51
CA TRP A 378 -7.83 20.87 -8.10
C TRP A 378 -9.02 21.40 -7.29
N LEU A 379 -8.78 22.34 -6.37
CA LEU A 379 -9.86 23.04 -5.65
C LEU A 379 -10.76 23.85 -6.58
N GLY A 380 -10.16 24.49 -7.60
CA GLY A 380 -10.88 25.22 -8.63
C GLY A 380 -11.80 24.31 -9.45
N GLU A 381 -11.33 23.12 -9.84
CA GLU A 381 -12.14 22.14 -10.58
C GLU A 381 -13.36 21.68 -9.79
N MET A 382 -13.20 21.39 -8.49
CA MET A 382 -14.33 21.03 -7.62
C MET A 382 -15.33 22.17 -7.49
N THR A 383 -14.84 23.40 -7.32
CA THR A 383 -15.68 24.60 -7.19
C THR A 383 -16.46 24.89 -8.48
N ALA A 384 -15.81 24.68 -9.64
CA ALA A 384 -16.38 24.92 -10.97
C ALA A 384 -17.32 23.80 -11.46
N ALA A 385 -17.42 22.68 -10.74
CA ALA A 385 -18.30 21.57 -11.12
C ALA A 385 -19.76 22.04 -11.25
N GLY A 386 -20.37 21.90 -12.42
CA GLY A 386 -21.70 22.46 -12.72
C GLY A 386 -22.88 21.72 -12.11
N SER A 387 -22.66 20.57 -11.47
CA SER A 387 -23.71 19.74 -10.84
C SER A 387 -23.15 18.95 -9.66
N GLN A 388 -24.05 18.41 -8.83
CA GLN A 388 -23.68 17.52 -7.72
C GLN A 388 -22.91 16.29 -8.21
N GLN A 389 -23.39 15.58 -9.25
CA GLN A 389 -22.69 14.41 -9.79
C GLN A 389 -21.29 14.76 -10.32
N ALA A 390 -21.15 15.91 -11.00
CA ALA A 390 -19.84 16.34 -11.48
C ALA A 390 -18.90 16.67 -10.32
N PHE A 391 -19.41 17.28 -9.25
CA PHE A 391 -18.64 17.53 -8.03
C PHE A 391 -18.19 16.23 -7.38
N ASP A 392 -19.12 15.30 -7.14
CA ASP A 392 -18.84 14.00 -6.50
C ASP A 392 -17.74 13.25 -7.25
N GLN A 393 -17.79 13.25 -8.59
CA GLN A 393 -16.81 12.56 -9.41
C GLN A 393 -15.42 13.20 -9.32
N VAL A 394 -15.32 14.52 -9.52
CA VAL A 394 -14.03 15.23 -9.44
C VAL A 394 -13.43 15.11 -8.03
N PHE A 395 -14.27 15.21 -7.00
CA PHE A 395 -13.88 15.03 -5.61
C PHE A 395 -13.23 13.65 -5.40
N VAL A 396 -13.94 12.57 -5.74
CA VAL A 396 -13.45 11.20 -5.52
C VAL A 396 -12.21 10.90 -6.36
N ASP A 397 -12.22 11.26 -7.65
CA ASP A 397 -11.11 10.95 -8.56
C ASP A 397 -9.81 11.66 -8.14
N ARG A 398 -9.89 12.96 -7.81
CA ARG A 398 -8.72 13.74 -7.39
C ARG A 398 -8.14 13.22 -6.08
N LEU A 399 -8.99 13.07 -5.07
CA LEU A 399 -8.54 12.64 -3.76
C LEU A 399 -8.01 11.21 -3.80
N ARG A 400 -8.69 10.29 -4.49
CA ARG A 400 -8.23 8.90 -4.56
C ARG A 400 -6.91 8.74 -5.31
N ALA A 401 -6.71 9.49 -6.39
CA ALA A 401 -5.45 9.49 -7.13
C ALA A 401 -4.30 10.09 -6.29
N ALA A 402 -4.54 11.22 -5.61
CA ALA A 402 -3.56 11.85 -4.74
C ALA A 402 -3.15 10.93 -3.57
N HIS A 403 -4.13 10.34 -2.88
CA HIS A 403 -3.89 9.43 -1.77
C HIS A 403 -3.16 8.15 -2.22
N GLY A 404 -3.57 7.55 -3.33
CA GLY A 404 -2.90 6.35 -3.86
C GLY A 404 -1.43 6.60 -4.19
N THR A 405 -1.13 7.78 -4.73
CA THR A 405 0.25 8.19 -5.07
C THR A 405 1.12 8.38 -3.83
N VAL A 406 0.59 9.02 -2.78
CA VAL A 406 1.38 9.34 -1.59
C VAL A 406 1.52 8.15 -0.63
N PHE A 407 0.60 7.19 -0.66
CA PHE A 407 0.59 6.10 0.33
C PHE A 407 1.86 5.24 0.31
N GLY A 408 2.35 4.87 -0.89
CA GLY A 408 3.62 4.17 -1.04
C GLY A 408 4.83 4.99 -0.55
N TYR A 409 4.80 6.32 -0.73
CA TYR A 409 5.84 7.21 -0.24
C TYR A 409 5.86 7.28 1.29
N VAL A 410 4.72 7.45 1.95
CA VAL A 410 4.65 7.47 3.42
C VAL A 410 5.17 6.14 4.00
N ALA A 411 4.82 5.01 3.38
CA ALA A 411 5.31 3.70 3.77
C ALA A 411 6.83 3.56 3.59
N ALA A 412 7.42 4.13 2.54
CA ALA A 412 8.87 4.16 2.35
C ALA A 412 9.56 4.99 3.44
N VAL A 413 9.04 6.18 3.76
CA VAL A 413 9.60 7.01 4.86
C VAL A 413 9.49 6.26 6.19
N ARG A 414 8.35 5.61 6.47
CA ARG A 414 8.17 4.77 7.68
C ARG A 414 9.19 3.63 7.76
N ALA A 415 9.53 3.02 6.62
CA ALA A 415 10.46 1.92 6.54
C ALA A 415 11.91 2.34 6.77
N ASP A 416 12.28 3.51 6.29
CA ASP A 416 13.68 3.90 6.08
C ASP A 416 14.18 4.99 7.04
N THR A 417 13.28 5.82 7.61
CA THR A 417 13.74 6.94 8.44
C THR A 417 14.42 6.45 9.71
N ALA A 418 15.59 7.02 9.99
CA ALA A 418 16.29 6.85 11.27
C ALA A 418 15.80 7.83 12.33
N ASN A 419 14.99 8.84 11.97
CA ASN A 419 14.42 9.78 12.92
C ASN A 419 13.14 9.21 13.56
N SER A 420 13.16 9.01 14.88
CA SER A 420 12.03 8.39 15.61
C SER A 420 10.75 9.24 15.58
N ALA A 421 10.87 10.57 15.69
CA ALA A 421 9.71 11.47 15.64
C ALA A 421 9.02 11.43 14.27
N ILE A 422 9.82 11.36 13.19
CA ILE A 422 9.29 11.19 11.83
C ILE A 422 8.68 9.79 11.67
N ARG A 423 9.33 8.75 12.18
CA ARG A 423 8.81 7.37 12.14
C ARG A 423 7.44 7.28 12.80
N ASP A 424 7.29 7.81 14.00
CA ASP A 424 6.01 7.81 14.72
C ASP A 424 4.95 8.60 13.97
N PHE A 425 5.33 9.75 13.40
CA PHE A 425 4.40 10.54 12.60
C PHE A 425 3.94 9.80 11.34
N THR A 426 4.84 9.11 10.65
CA THR A 426 4.47 8.30 9.47
C THR A 426 3.49 7.19 9.80
N VAL A 427 3.58 6.54 10.96
CA VAL A 427 2.57 5.54 11.40
C VAL A 427 1.19 6.17 11.41
N ARG A 428 1.05 7.35 12.04
CA ARG A 428 -0.24 8.02 12.10
C ARG A 428 -0.70 8.51 10.74
N THR A 429 0.18 9.08 9.92
CA THR A 429 -0.14 9.50 8.56
C THR A 429 -0.64 8.33 7.71
N MET A 430 -0.02 7.15 7.81
CA MET A 430 -0.47 5.98 7.06
C MET A 430 -1.88 5.54 7.46
N GLN A 431 -2.21 5.53 8.75
CA GLN A 431 -3.55 5.19 9.22
C GLN A 431 -4.59 6.15 8.66
N VAL A 432 -4.32 7.46 8.71
CA VAL A 432 -5.23 8.50 8.20
C VAL A 432 -5.39 8.39 6.68
N VAL A 433 -4.29 8.23 5.94
CA VAL A 433 -4.32 8.09 4.47
C VAL A 433 -5.06 6.82 4.05
N LEU A 434 -4.87 5.70 4.75
CA LEU A 434 -5.57 4.45 4.46
C LEU A 434 -7.08 4.54 4.78
N ASP A 435 -7.45 5.23 5.85
CA ASP A 435 -8.85 5.55 6.17
C ASP A 435 -9.48 6.38 5.04
N HIS A 436 -8.82 7.46 4.62
CA HIS A 436 -9.28 8.30 3.51
C HIS A 436 -9.46 7.51 2.21
N ILE A 437 -8.46 6.70 1.83
CA ILE A 437 -8.55 5.79 0.67
C ILE A 437 -9.80 4.90 0.80
N THR A 438 -10.01 4.31 1.97
CA THR A 438 -11.10 3.37 2.22
C THR A 438 -12.47 4.04 2.13
N VAL A 439 -12.65 5.23 2.73
CA VAL A 439 -13.94 5.95 2.64
C VAL A 439 -14.21 6.48 1.23
N LEU A 440 -13.17 6.87 0.48
CA LEU A 440 -13.28 7.23 -0.93
C LEU A 440 -13.70 6.02 -1.78
N GLU A 441 -13.11 4.84 -1.56
CA GLU A 441 -13.50 3.60 -2.24
C GLU A 441 -14.93 3.19 -1.91
N ARG A 442 -15.37 3.39 -0.66
CA ARG A 442 -16.76 3.12 -0.20
C ARG A 442 -17.80 4.06 -0.82
N THR A 443 -17.40 5.15 -1.47
CA THR A 443 -18.35 5.95 -2.25
C THR A 443 -18.92 5.18 -3.45
N GLY A 444 -18.20 4.17 -3.94
CA GLY A 444 -18.53 3.47 -5.18
C GLY A 444 -18.24 4.28 -6.46
N LEU A 445 -17.65 5.48 -6.34
CA LEU A 445 -17.40 6.38 -7.47
C LEU A 445 -15.95 6.35 -7.98
N VAL A 446 -15.08 5.54 -7.38
CA VAL A 446 -13.67 5.44 -7.79
C VAL A 446 -13.56 4.80 -9.16
N HIS A 447 -13.01 5.55 -10.12
CA HIS A 447 -12.62 5.02 -11.42
C HIS A 447 -11.26 4.33 -11.34
N TYR A 448 -11.27 3.05 -10.98
CA TYR A 448 -10.04 2.27 -10.85
C TYR A 448 -9.22 2.21 -12.15
N ASP A 449 -9.85 2.16 -13.32
CA ASP A 449 -9.13 2.13 -14.60
C ASP A 449 -8.34 3.43 -14.90
N ALA A 450 -8.67 4.54 -14.22
CA ALA A 450 -7.96 5.81 -14.35
C ALA A 450 -6.77 5.95 -13.38
N LEU A 451 -6.62 5.02 -12.42
CA LEU A 451 -5.51 5.03 -11.46
C LEU A 451 -4.23 4.40 -12.09
N PRO A 452 -3.03 4.75 -11.60
CA PRO A 452 -1.78 4.14 -12.05
C PRO A 452 -1.80 2.61 -11.95
N GLN A 453 -1.25 1.92 -12.95
CA GLN A 453 -1.17 0.45 -12.93
C GLN A 453 -0.12 0.00 -11.90
N PRO A 454 -0.39 -1.08 -11.14
CA PRO A 454 0.59 -1.67 -10.23
C PRO A 454 1.88 -2.03 -10.97
N VAL A 455 3.03 -1.55 -10.47
CA VAL A 455 4.34 -1.92 -11.00
C VAL A 455 4.83 -3.20 -10.30
N PRO A 456 5.35 -4.21 -11.03
CA PRO A 456 5.93 -5.41 -10.43
C PRO A 456 7.05 -5.08 -9.44
N LEU A 457 7.22 -5.92 -8.41
CA LEU A 457 8.20 -5.66 -7.37
C LEU A 457 9.61 -5.97 -7.91
N PRO A 458 10.64 -5.16 -7.59
CA PRO A 458 12.01 -5.46 -8.02
C PRO A 458 12.49 -6.82 -7.47
N SER A 459 13.32 -7.55 -8.23
CA SER A 459 13.79 -8.88 -7.85
C SER A 459 14.66 -8.85 -6.57
N PRO A 460 14.54 -9.84 -5.66
CA PRO A 460 15.34 -9.90 -4.42
C PRO A 460 16.86 -9.88 -4.66
N VAL A 461 17.32 -10.50 -5.76
CA VAL A 461 18.75 -10.56 -6.13
C VAL A 461 19.33 -9.17 -6.46
N ALA A 462 18.52 -8.26 -7.03
CA ALA A 462 18.97 -6.91 -7.33
C ALA A 462 19.09 -6.03 -6.07
N ALA A 463 18.36 -6.36 -5.00
CA ALA A 463 18.40 -5.66 -3.72
C ALA A 463 19.54 -6.17 -2.81
N ALA A 464 19.85 -7.48 -2.86
CA ALA A 464 20.94 -8.10 -2.09
C ALA A 464 22.34 -7.69 -2.59
N ALA A 465 22.46 -7.21 -3.82
CA ALA A 465 23.73 -6.79 -4.43
C ALA A 465 24.20 -5.38 -4.02
N ARG A 466 23.55 -4.69 -3.07
CA ARG A 466 24.03 -3.39 -2.56
C ARG A 466 24.94 -3.61 -1.34
N PRO A 467 26.27 -3.45 -1.48
CA PRO A 467 27.15 -3.41 -0.31
C PRO A 467 26.89 -2.13 0.47
N ALA A 468 27.06 -2.17 1.79
CA ALA A 468 27.26 -0.96 2.58
C ALA A 468 28.52 -0.26 2.06
N ALA A 469 28.34 0.85 1.34
CA ALA A 469 29.45 1.56 0.72
C ALA A 469 30.31 2.25 1.79
N GLY A 470 31.41 1.59 2.17
CA GLY A 470 32.59 2.23 2.73
C GLY A 470 33.60 2.54 1.62
N GLY A 471 34.15 3.76 1.64
CA GLY A 471 35.33 4.13 0.84
C GLY A 471 35.02 4.69 -0.55
N GLY A 472 35.43 5.94 -0.77
CA GLY A 472 35.08 6.71 -1.96
C GLY A 472 35.65 6.16 -3.28
N THR A 473 34.85 6.24 -4.33
CA THR A 473 35.22 6.69 -5.68
C THR A 473 33.94 6.86 -6.50
N ARG A 474 33.80 8.00 -7.18
CA ARG A 474 32.61 8.38 -7.96
C ARG A 474 32.44 7.43 -9.15
N SER A 475 31.47 6.54 -9.08
CA SER A 475 31.01 5.72 -10.21
C SER A 475 29.52 5.98 -10.45
N ASN A 476 29.19 6.58 -11.58
CA ASN A 476 27.81 6.77 -12.03
C ASN A 476 27.18 5.39 -12.31
N ILE A 477 26.27 4.93 -11.44
CA ILE A 477 25.49 3.69 -11.61
C ILE A 477 24.00 4.06 -11.80
N PRO A 478 23.23 3.37 -12.68
CA PRO A 478 21.94 3.85 -13.18
C PRO A 478 20.77 3.55 -12.22
N SER A 479 19.96 4.58 -11.95
CA SER A 479 18.74 4.59 -11.14
C SER A 479 17.51 4.04 -11.90
N GLY A 480 17.49 2.74 -12.21
CA GLY A 480 16.48 2.13 -13.10
C GLY A 480 15.07 1.95 -12.53
N GLY A 481 14.92 1.54 -11.26
CA GLY A 481 13.62 1.09 -10.72
C GLY A 481 12.60 2.21 -10.41
N LEU A 482 13.07 3.39 -9.98
CA LEU A 482 12.19 4.47 -9.53
C LEU A 482 11.94 5.55 -10.60
N ARG A 483 12.72 5.57 -11.68
CA ARG A 483 12.49 6.46 -12.84
C ARG A 483 11.14 6.20 -13.51
N TYR A 484 10.60 4.98 -13.39
CA TYR A 484 9.28 4.64 -13.92
C TYR A 484 8.10 5.21 -13.12
N LEU A 485 8.24 5.34 -11.79
CA LEU A 485 7.25 6.02 -10.93
C LEU A 485 7.23 7.55 -11.14
N VAL A 486 8.39 8.13 -11.47
CA VAL A 486 8.52 9.57 -11.74
C VAL A 486 8.05 9.94 -13.15
N GLY A 487 8.27 9.06 -14.15
CA GLY A 487 7.80 9.28 -15.52
C GLY A 487 6.27 9.25 -15.65
N SER A 488 5.58 8.45 -14.84
CA SER A 488 4.11 8.39 -14.83
C SER A 488 3.47 9.63 -14.18
N MET A 489 4.11 10.24 -13.17
CA MET A 489 3.63 11.49 -12.55
C MET A 489 3.51 12.67 -13.53
N LEU A 490 4.44 12.80 -14.50
CA LEU A 490 4.41 13.87 -15.50
C LEU A 490 3.43 13.62 -16.66
N LEU A 491 3.18 12.34 -17.00
CA LEU A 491 2.25 11.98 -18.08
C LEU A 491 0.78 12.09 -17.65
N ILE A 492 0.46 11.89 -16.37
CA ILE A 492 -0.91 11.97 -15.84
C ILE A 492 -1.44 13.41 -15.88
N ALA A 493 -0.62 14.41 -15.58
CA ALA A 493 -1.01 15.82 -15.71
C ALA A 493 -1.30 16.21 -17.18
N ALA A 494 -0.56 15.66 -18.14
CA ALA A 494 -0.76 15.94 -19.56
C ALA A 494 -1.99 15.22 -20.15
N ALA A 495 -2.23 13.95 -19.78
CA ALA A 495 -3.34 13.16 -20.30
C ALA A 495 -4.72 13.68 -19.83
N VAL A 496 -4.84 14.06 -18.56
CA VAL A 496 -6.08 14.64 -18.00
C VAL A 496 -6.39 16.02 -18.64
N THR A 497 -5.36 16.82 -18.93
CA THR A 497 -5.53 18.12 -19.61
C THR A 497 -6.00 17.97 -21.06
N VAL A 498 -5.55 16.92 -21.76
CA VAL A 498 -5.93 16.67 -23.17
C VAL A 498 -7.36 16.13 -23.29
N VAL A 499 -7.83 15.29 -22.36
CA VAL A 499 -9.21 14.78 -22.37
C VAL A 499 -10.20 15.89 -22.00
N ALA A 500 -9.92 16.68 -20.95
CA ALA A 500 -10.78 17.79 -20.52
C ALA A 500 -10.93 18.89 -21.60
N ARG A 501 -9.86 19.18 -22.37
CA ARG A 501 -9.95 20.13 -23.49
C ARG A 501 -10.77 19.60 -24.66
N ARG A 502 -10.81 18.28 -24.87
CA ARG A 502 -11.52 17.66 -25.99
C ARG A 502 -13.03 17.68 -25.80
N ASP A 503 -13.48 17.50 -24.55
CA ASP A 503 -14.90 17.56 -24.20
C ASP A 503 -15.46 19.00 -24.19
N LEU A 504 -14.61 19.99 -23.90
CA LEU A 504 -14.99 21.41 -23.99
C LEU A 504 -15.14 21.90 -25.43
N VAL A 505 -14.39 21.33 -26.38
CA VAL A 505 -14.48 21.70 -27.81
C VAL A 505 -15.68 21.03 -28.46
N HIS A 506 -16.05 19.80 -28.09
CA HIS A 506 -17.23 19.12 -28.62
C HIS A 506 -18.58 19.65 -28.10
N ARG A 507 -18.60 20.42 -27.00
CA ARG A 507 -19.82 21.10 -26.51
C ARG A 507 -20.06 22.49 -27.11
N LYS A 508 -19.15 22.99 -27.95
CA LYS A 508 -19.25 24.33 -28.58
C LYS A 508 -19.39 24.30 -30.10
N SER A 509 -19.61 23.12 -30.68
CA SER A 509 -19.88 22.88 -32.09
C SER A 509 -21.08 21.96 -32.21
#